data_AF-A0A2N9BJ83-F1
#
_entry.id   AF-A0A2N9BJ83-F1
#
_cell.length_a   1.000
_cell.length_b   1.000
_cell.length_c   1.000
_cell.angle_alpha   90.00
_cell.angle_beta   90.00
_cell.angle_gamma   90.00
#
_symmetry.space_group_name_H-M   'P 1'
#
loop_
_entity.id
_entity.type
_entity.pdbx_description
1 polymer ?
#
loop_
_entity_poly.entity_id
_entity_poly.type
_entity_poly.pdbx_seq_one_letter_code
_entity_poly.pdbx_strand_id
1 'polypeptide(L)'
;MSRAALLVLADGRFPAGGHAHSGGAEAAVKAGRISGAASLADFCRGRLHTAGSVAAALSAAAALGIDPVMLDRAADARTPSPALRVAARKLGRQLMRAARATWPSAELDALAREFPKGAHQPVVLGLAARAAGLGPVDAAYCAAYESVSGPATATVRLLSLDPFDATGVLARLAPEVDRVVDRAVQAARRVVDEGVDALPAGSAPLLEIGAEVHAAWPVRLFAS
;
A
#
# COMPACT_ATOMS: atom_id res chain seq x y z
N MET A 1 14.30 12.77 -13.95
CA MET A 1 14.02 11.77 -12.91
C MET A 1 14.36 10.39 -13.46
N SER A 2 15.02 9.54 -12.66
CA SER A 2 15.47 8.22 -13.13
C SER A 2 14.37 7.17 -12.96
N ARG A 3 13.86 6.62 -14.07
CA ARG A 3 12.90 5.50 -14.04
C ARG A 3 13.45 4.26 -13.33
N ALA A 4 14.77 4.10 -13.27
CA ALA A 4 15.40 3.00 -12.54
C ALA A 4 15.15 3.09 -11.03
N ALA A 5 15.04 4.29 -10.46
CA ALA A 5 14.72 4.46 -9.04
C ALA A 5 13.30 3.96 -8.70
N LEU A 6 12.34 4.16 -9.61
CA LEU A 6 11.00 3.60 -9.51
C LEU A 6 11.06 2.06 -9.49
N LEU A 7 11.85 1.45 -10.38
CA LEU A 7 12.02 -0.01 -10.41
C LEU A 7 12.63 -0.53 -9.10
N VAL A 8 13.61 0.16 -8.53
CA VAL A 8 14.20 -0.22 -7.22
C VAL A 8 13.16 -0.13 -6.10
N LEU A 9 12.39 0.97 -6.03
CA LEU A 9 11.39 1.17 -4.99
C LEU A 9 10.22 0.17 -5.11
N ALA A 10 9.82 -0.17 -6.32
CA ALA A 10 8.72 -1.11 -6.60
C ALA A 10 9.17 -2.59 -6.61
N ASP A 11 10.47 -2.88 -6.51
CA ASP A 11 10.98 -4.25 -6.52
C ASP A 11 10.49 -5.00 -5.28
N GLY A 12 9.88 -6.17 -5.48
CA GLY A 12 9.44 -7.03 -4.37
C GLY A 12 10.57 -7.51 -3.45
N ARG A 13 11.83 -7.37 -3.88
CA ARG A 13 13.04 -7.66 -3.09
C ARG A 13 13.53 -6.45 -2.29
N PHE A 14 12.98 -5.26 -2.51
CA PHE A 14 13.29 -4.09 -1.68
C PHE A 14 12.91 -4.41 -0.22
N PRO A 15 13.80 -4.20 0.77
CA PRO A 15 13.64 -4.75 2.12
C PRO A 15 12.63 -3.96 2.99
N ALA A 16 11.46 -3.66 2.45
CA ALA A 16 10.35 -2.96 3.11
C ALA A 16 9.40 -3.89 3.89
N GLY A 17 9.63 -5.21 3.86
CA GLY A 17 8.87 -6.20 4.65
C GLY A 17 7.50 -6.59 4.08
N GLY A 18 7.14 -6.11 2.88
CA GLY A 18 5.85 -6.41 2.24
C GLY A 18 5.58 -7.91 2.05
N HIS A 19 6.60 -8.71 1.78
CA HIS A 19 6.48 -10.15 1.55
C HIS A 19 5.93 -10.96 2.74
N ALA A 20 5.99 -10.39 3.95
CA ALA A 20 5.49 -10.99 5.19
C ALA A 20 4.00 -10.70 5.44
N HIS A 21 3.38 -9.84 4.62
CA HIS A 21 1.98 -9.46 4.74
C HIS A 21 1.18 -9.96 3.53
N SER A 22 -0.04 -10.46 3.75
CA SER A 22 -0.90 -10.98 2.69
C SER A 22 -1.79 -9.91 2.04
N GLY A 23 -1.91 -8.74 2.67
CA GLY A 23 -2.85 -7.70 2.25
C GLY A 23 -4.31 -8.13 2.42
N GLY A 24 -4.61 -8.97 3.41
CA GLY A 24 -5.93 -9.54 3.66
C GLY A 24 -6.24 -10.82 2.87
N ALA A 25 -5.34 -11.26 1.99
CA ALA A 25 -5.56 -12.45 1.18
C ALA A 25 -5.67 -13.73 2.01
N GLU A 26 -4.91 -13.85 3.12
CA GLU A 26 -4.98 -15.06 3.96
C GLU A 26 -6.37 -15.22 4.61
N ALA A 27 -6.93 -14.13 5.15
CA ALA A 27 -8.29 -14.10 5.68
C ALA A 27 -9.34 -14.41 4.60
N ALA A 28 -9.16 -13.86 3.40
CA ALA A 28 -10.09 -14.06 2.29
C ALA A 28 -10.04 -15.51 1.74
N VAL A 29 -8.87 -16.12 1.65
CA VAL A 29 -8.70 -17.54 1.31
C VAL A 29 -9.38 -18.43 2.36
N LYS A 30 -9.11 -18.19 3.65
CA LYS A 30 -9.71 -19.00 4.73
C LYS A 30 -11.24 -18.91 4.74
N ALA A 31 -11.79 -17.77 4.35
CA ALA A 31 -13.23 -17.56 4.23
C ALA A 31 -13.83 -18.05 2.89
N GLY A 32 -13.06 -18.69 2.02
CA GLY A 32 -13.51 -19.19 0.72
C GLY A 32 -13.82 -18.09 -0.32
N ARG A 33 -13.42 -16.84 -0.05
CA ARG A 33 -13.64 -15.70 -0.96
C ARG A 33 -12.58 -15.61 -2.05
N ILE A 34 -11.42 -16.22 -1.81
CA ILE A 34 -10.40 -16.47 -2.85
C ILE A 34 -10.18 -17.97 -2.92
N SER A 35 -10.54 -18.56 -4.06
CA SER A 35 -10.41 -19.99 -4.34
C SER A 35 -9.66 -20.29 -5.64
N GLY A 36 -9.28 -19.26 -6.40
CA GLY A 36 -8.54 -19.37 -7.65
C GLY A 36 -8.35 -18.03 -8.36
N ALA A 37 -7.77 -18.06 -9.56
CA ALA A 37 -7.36 -16.86 -10.30
C ALA A 37 -8.49 -15.84 -10.55
N ALA A 38 -9.70 -16.30 -10.86
CA ALA A 38 -10.86 -15.43 -11.07
C ALA A 38 -11.24 -14.68 -9.79
N SER A 39 -11.43 -15.39 -8.68
CA SER A 39 -11.75 -14.80 -7.37
C SER A 39 -10.60 -13.92 -6.82
N LEU A 40 -9.34 -14.23 -7.14
CA LEU A 40 -8.20 -13.37 -6.84
C LEU A 40 -8.30 -12.04 -7.61
N ALA A 41 -8.68 -12.08 -8.90
CA ALA A 41 -8.86 -10.87 -9.68
C ALA A 41 -9.95 -9.97 -9.11
N ASP A 42 -11.08 -10.55 -8.67
CA ASP A 42 -12.16 -9.80 -8.02
C ASP A 42 -11.73 -9.19 -6.69
N PHE A 43 -11.00 -9.97 -5.87
CA PHE A 43 -10.43 -9.48 -4.61
C PHE A 43 -9.45 -8.32 -4.84
N CYS A 44 -8.50 -8.47 -5.76
CA CYS A 44 -7.52 -7.44 -6.09
C CYS A 44 -8.18 -6.19 -6.67
N ARG A 45 -9.19 -6.33 -7.53
CA ARG A 45 -9.99 -5.22 -8.05
C ARG A 45 -10.68 -4.46 -6.91
N GLY A 46 -11.36 -5.17 -6.02
CA GLY A 46 -12.02 -4.57 -4.85
C GLY A 46 -11.03 -3.81 -3.97
N ARG A 47 -9.88 -4.42 -3.65
CA ARG A 47 -8.80 -3.79 -2.87
C ARG A 47 -8.22 -2.56 -3.58
N LEU A 48 -7.98 -2.62 -4.89
CA LEU A 48 -7.43 -1.54 -5.69
C LEU A 48 -8.33 -0.29 -5.67
N HIS A 49 -9.64 -0.44 -5.86
CA HIS A 49 -10.58 0.69 -5.89
C HIS A 49 -10.97 1.23 -4.50
N THR A 50 -10.51 0.59 -3.43
CA THR A 50 -10.78 1.00 -2.04
C THR A 50 -9.47 1.38 -1.34
N ALA A 51 -8.89 0.47 -0.55
CA ALA A 51 -7.66 0.71 0.20
C ALA A 51 -6.47 1.08 -0.71
N GLY A 52 -6.40 0.50 -1.91
CA GLY A 52 -5.38 0.82 -2.91
C GLY A 52 -5.48 2.25 -3.42
N SER A 53 -6.69 2.74 -3.69
CA SER A 53 -6.93 4.13 -4.12
C SER A 53 -6.57 5.13 -3.02
N VAL A 54 -6.91 4.81 -1.76
CA VAL A 54 -6.52 5.61 -0.59
C VAL A 54 -5.00 5.66 -0.44
N ALA A 55 -4.32 4.51 -0.49
CA ALA A 55 -2.88 4.42 -0.37
C ALA A 55 -2.18 5.21 -1.51
N ALA A 56 -2.63 5.05 -2.76
CA ALA A 56 -2.08 5.77 -3.89
C ALA A 56 -2.21 7.28 -3.76
N ALA A 57 -3.35 7.78 -3.27
CA ALA A 57 -3.57 9.21 -3.11
C ALA A 57 -2.73 9.80 -1.96
N LEU A 58 -2.61 9.07 -0.84
CA LEU A 58 -1.73 9.45 0.27
C LEU A 58 -0.25 9.48 -0.16
N SER A 59 0.21 8.47 -0.89
CA SER A 59 1.59 8.42 -1.40
C SER A 59 1.87 9.53 -2.41
N ALA A 60 0.93 9.83 -3.31
CA ALA A 60 1.04 10.96 -4.22
C ALA A 60 1.10 12.31 -3.48
N ALA A 61 0.24 12.52 -2.48
CA ALA A 61 0.23 13.75 -1.70
C ALA A 61 1.53 13.94 -0.90
N ALA A 62 2.05 12.87 -0.30
CA ALA A 62 3.34 12.87 0.39
C ALA A 62 4.49 13.20 -0.59
N ALA A 63 4.49 12.64 -1.80
CA ALA A 63 5.49 12.96 -2.82
C ALA A 63 5.38 14.42 -3.32
N LEU A 64 4.17 14.99 -3.38
CA LEU A 64 3.96 16.43 -3.65
C LEU A 64 4.51 17.35 -2.55
N GLY A 65 4.79 16.83 -1.36
CA GLY A 65 5.31 17.60 -0.24
C GLY A 65 4.23 18.17 0.68
N ILE A 66 3.02 17.60 0.66
CA ILE A 66 2.04 17.86 1.71
C ILE A 66 2.59 17.37 3.05
N ASP A 67 2.31 18.09 4.14
CA ASP A 67 2.78 17.77 5.48
C ASP A 67 2.52 16.29 5.84
N PRO A 68 3.56 15.47 6.06
CA PRO A 68 3.41 14.05 6.31
C PRO A 68 2.71 13.75 7.65
N VAL A 69 2.74 14.66 8.63
CA VAL A 69 2.01 14.48 9.90
C VAL A 69 0.51 14.60 9.67
N MET A 70 0.09 15.59 8.88
CA MET A 70 -1.30 15.74 8.44
C MET A 70 -1.77 14.50 7.64
N LEU A 71 -0.93 14.01 6.72
CA LEU A 71 -1.23 12.80 5.95
C LEU A 71 -1.30 11.53 6.81
N ASP A 72 -0.45 11.37 7.83
CA ASP A 72 -0.50 10.22 8.75
C ASP A 72 -1.84 10.19 9.51
N ARG A 73 -2.32 11.34 9.98
CA ARG A 73 -3.63 11.47 10.61
C ARG A 73 -4.77 11.16 9.63
N ALA A 74 -4.66 11.64 8.40
CA ALA A 74 -5.62 11.37 7.34
C ALA A 74 -5.68 9.87 6.97
N ALA A 75 -4.53 9.18 7.02
CA ALA A 75 -4.43 7.74 6.84
C ALA A 75 -5.07 6.97 8.00
N ASP A 76 -4.88 7.42 9.25
CA ASP A 76 -5.49 6.82 10.43
C ASP A 76 -7.02 6.88 10.37
N ALA A 77 -7.57 8.04 9.98
CA ALA A 77 -9.01 8.25 9.83
C ALA A 77 -9.63 7.35 8.74
N ARG A 78 -8.87 7.04 7.69
CA ARG A 78 -9.29 6.17 6.57
C ARG A 78 -9.04 4.68 6.79
N THR A 79 -8.48 4.31 7.94
CA THR A 79 -8.20 2.93 8.31
C THR A 79 -8.94 2.59 9.61
N PRO A 80 -10.24 2.25 9.59
CA PRO A 80 -11.00 2.00 10.81
C PRO A 80 -10.43 0.88 11.71
N SER A 81 -9.92 -0.21 11.13
CA SER A 81 -9.39 -1.37 11.86
C SER A 81 -8.10 -1.04 12.63
N PRO A 82 -8.08 -1.24 13.97
CA PRO A 82 -6.84 -1.23 14.75
C PRO A 82 -5.77 -2.19 14.21
N ALA A 83 -6.14 -3.40 13.79
CA ALA A 83 -5.22 -4.39 13.24
C ALA A 83 -4.55 -3.87 11.96
N LEU A 84 -5.30 -3.24 11.05
CA LEU A 84 -4.73 -2.63 9.84
C LEU A 84 -3.85 -1.42 10.16
N ARG A 85 -4.21 -0.56 11.12
CA ARG A 85 -3.32 0.54 11.56
C ARG A 85 -1.99 0.00 12.09
N VAL A 86 -2.03 -1.05 12.90
CA VAL A 86 -0.81 -1.70 13.42
C VAL A 86 0.03 -2.28 12.29
N ALA A 87 -0.59 -2.95 11.32
CA ALA A 87 0.10 -3.50 10.15
C ALA A 87 0.72 -2.39 9.28
N ALA A 88 -0.04 -1.34 8.95
CA ALA A 88 0.41 -0.22 8.15
C ALA A 88 1.59 0.52 8.79
N ARG A 89 1.57 0.73 10.12
CA ARG A 89 2.70 1.34 10.84
C ARG A 89 3.91 0.41 10.93
N LYS A 90 3.71 -0.91 11.06
CA LYS A 90 4.81 -1.90 10.99
C LYS A 90 5.52 -1.86 9.63
N LEU A 91 4.74 -1.90 8.54
CA LEU A 91 5.25 -1.78 7.18
C LEU A 91 5.95 -0.43 6.96
N GLY A 92 5.34 0.67 7.42
CA GLY A 92 5.93 2.00 7.33
C GLY A 92 7.27 2.12 8.05
N ARG A 93 7.44 1.49 9.22
CA ARG A 93 8.77 1.44 9.89
C ARG A 93 9.81 0.70 9.07
N GLN A 94 9.46 -0.45 8.49
CA GLN A 94 10.45 -1.22 7.71
C GLN A 94 10.81 -0.49 6.41
N LEU A 95 9.80 0.06 5.71
CA LEU A 95 10.02 0.91 4.55
C LEU A 95 10.89 2.13 4.90
N MET A 96 10.64 2.80 6.03
CA MET A 96 11.45 3.94 6.49
C MET A 96 12.92 3.56 6.70
N ARG A 97 13.19 2.40 7.31
CA ARG A 97 14.57 1.91 7.50
C ARG A 97 15.26 1.64 6.17
N ALA A 98 14.60 0.96 5.24
CA ALA A 98 15.15 0.67 3.92
C ALA A 98 15.38 1.93 3.09
N ALA A 99 14.41 2.85 3.09
CA ALA A 99 14.46 4.11 2.37
C ALA A 99 15.61 4.99 2.87
N ARG A 100 15.77 5.18 4.19
CA ARG A 100 16.88 6.00 4.75
C ARG A 100 18.26 5.44 4.43
N ALA A 101 18.39 4.12 4.33
CA ALA A 101 19.65 3.48 3.95
C ALA A 101 19.96 3.63 2.45
N THR A 102 18.92 3.74 1.61
CA THR A 102 19.05 3.77 0.14
C THR A 102 19.12 5.20 -0.39
N TRP A 103 18.31 6.10 0.17
CA TRP A 103 18.18 7.52 -0.21
C TRP A 103 18.17 8.39 1.06
N PRO A 104 19.35 8.84 1.53
CA PRO A 104 19.44 9.72 2.69
C PRO A 104 18.63 11.01 2.49
N SER A 105 17.76 11.33 3.45
CA SER A 105 16.87 12.50 3.37
C SER A 105 16.53 13.03 4.76
N ALA A 106 16.66 14.34 4.94
CA ALA A 106 16.28 15.02 6.18
C ALA A 106 14.77 14.94 6.45
N GLU A 107 13.93 14.88 5.41
CA GLU A 107 12.48 14.71 5.53
C GLU A 107 12.15 13.31 6.12
N LEU A 108 12.84 12.27 5.64
CA LEU A 108 12.71 10.90 6.19
C LEU A 108 13.21 10.84 7.65
N ASP A 109 14.33 11.49 7.96
CA ASP A 109 14.87 11.56 9.32
C ASP A 109 13.94 12.32 10.29
N ALA A 110 13.28 13.38 9.82
CA ALA A 110 12.30 14.11 10.60
C ALA A 110 11.07 13.25 10.89
N LEU A 111 10.51 12.58 9.86
CA LEU A 111 9.33 11.73 10.03
C LEU A 111 9.61 10.52 10.94
N ALA A 112 10.80 9.93 10.85
CA ALA A 112 11.20 8.83 11.73
C ALA A 112 11.30 9.25 13.21
N ARG A 113 11.70 10.51 13.48
CA ARG A 113 11.73 11.07 14.84
C ARG A 113 10.34 11.38 15.37
N GLU A 114 9.46 11.91 14.51
CA GLU A 114 8.08 12.23 14.86
C GLU A 114 7.27 10.96 15.20
N PHE A 115 7.46 9.89 14.41
CA PHE A 115 6.78 8.61 14.61
C PHE A 115 7.78 7.48 14.92
N PRO A 116 8.34 7.41 16.15
CA PRO A 116 9.31 6.37 16.52
C PRO A 116 8.69 4.97 16.48
N LYS A 117 7.36 4.87 16.63
CA LYS A 117 6.57 3.64 16.45
C LYS A 117 6.05 3.44 15.03
N GLY A 118 6.44 4.29 14.07
CA GLY A 118 6.09 4.18 12.65
C GLY A 118 4.93 5.06 12.22
N ALA A 119 5.13 5.76 11.11
CA ALA A 119 4.09 6.35 10.31
C ALA A 119 3.43 5.29 9.41
N HIS A 120 2.25 5.59 8.88
CA HIS A 120 1.53 4.76 7.92
C HIS A 120 2.35 4.57 6.64
N GLN A 121 2.45 3.33 6.15
CA GLN A 121 3.27 2.97 5.00
C GLN A 121 3.05 3.84 3.75
N PRO A 122 1.82 4.21 3.35
CA PRO A 122 1.63 5.04 2.16
C PRO A 122 2.27 6.43 2.26
N VAL A 123 2.32 7.01 3.45
CA VAL A 123 2.98 8.31 3.69
C VAL A 123 4.49 8.17 3.55
N VAL A 124 5.04 7.13 4.18
CA VAL A 124 6.47 6.81 4.08
C VAL A 124 6.87 6.52 2.63
N LEU A 125 6.03 5.81 1.88
CA LEU A 125 6.26 5.49 0.47
C LEU A 125 6.34 6.74 -0.40
N GLY A 126 5.45 7.72 -0.19
CA GLY A 126 5.52 8.99 -0.92
C GLY A 126 6.79 9.79 -0.61
N LEU A 127 7.19 9.87 0.66
CA LEU A 127 8.46 10.52 1.03
C LEU A 127 9.68 9.75 0.49
N ALA A 128 9.65 8.42 0.49
CA ALA A 128 10.71 7.60 -0.07
C ALA A 128 10.84 7.81 -1.58
N ALA A 129 9.72 7.87 -2.30
CA ALA A 129 9.70 8.21 -3.72
C ALA A 129 10.30 9.60 -3.98
N ARG A 130 9.90 10.61 -3.21
CA ARG A 130 10.46 11.97 -3.30
C ARG A 130 11.97 12.00 -3.01
N ALA A 131 12.43 11.29 -1.97
CA ALA A 131 13.85 11.16 -1.64
C ALA A 131 14.66 10.47 -2.77
N ALA A 132 14.03 9.55 -3.50
CA ALA A 132 14.59 8.90 -4.67
C ALA A 132 14.54 9.78 -5.96
N GLY A 133 14.03 11.01 -5.85
CA GLY A 133 13.85 11.92 -6.99
C GLY A 133 12.73 11.51 -7.94
N LEU A 134 11.68 10.87 -7.41
CA LEU A 134 10.46 10.48 -8.12
C LEU A 134 9.29 11.43 -7.82
N GLY A 135 8.30 11.45 -8.70
CA GLY A 135 7.12 12.30 -8.59
C GLY A 135 5.90 11.60 -7.98
N PRO A 136 4.77 12.33 -7.83
CA PRO A 136 3.53 11.78 -7.27
C PRO A 136 2.91 10.66 -8.10
N VAL A 137 3.07 10.70 -9.42
CA VAL A 137 2.59 9.63 -10.31
C VAL A 137 3.33 8.32 -10.01
N ASP A 138 4.66 8.39 -9.87
CA ASP A 138 5.49 7.24 -9.54
C ASP A 138 5.13 6.65 -8.16
N ALA A 139 4.95 7.50 -7.15
CA ALA A 139 4.55 7.10 -5.81
C ALA A 139 3.17 6.43 -5.78
N ALA A 140 2.20 6.99 -6.52
CA ALA A 140 0.88 6.39 -6.68
C ALA A 140 0.94 5.02 -7.37
N TYR A 141 1.77 4.87 -8.40
CA TYR A 141 2.00 3.58 -9.06
C TYR A 141 2.55 2.53 -8.11
N CYS A 142 3.58 2.87 -7.31
CA CYS A 142 4.11 1.95 -6.30
C CYS A 142 3.01 1.46 -5.35
N ALA A 143 2.23 2.38 -4.78
CA ALA A 143 1.18 2.05 -3.81
C ALA A 143 0.04 1.22 -4.44
N ALA A 144 -0.45 1.65 -5.61
CA ALA A 144 -1.53 0.97 -6.31
C ALA A 144 -1.10 -0.44 -6.77
N TYR A 145 0.12 -0.60 -7.27
CA TYR A 145 0.65 -1.90 -7.67
C TYR A 145 0.88 -2.82 -6.47
N GLU A 146 1.46 -2.32 -5.36
CA GLU A 146 1.60 -3.08 -4.11
C GLU A 146 0.23 -3.54 -3.56
N SER A 147 -0.82 -2.75 -3.81
CA SER A 147 -2.19 -3.09 -3.42
C SER A 147 -2.76 -4.34 -4.13
N VAL A 148 -2.17 -4.77 -5.24
CA VAL A 148 -2.63 -5.97 -5.99
C VAL A 148 -1.57 -7.06 -6.04
N SER A 149 -0.28 -6.71 -6.09
CA SER A 149 0.82 -7.67 -6.18
C SER A 149 1.02 -8.43 -4.87
N GLY A 150 0.87 -7.78 -3.70
CA GLY A 150 0.97 -8.44 -2.39
C GLY A 150 0.02 -9.64 -2.24
N PRO A 151 -1.31 -9.44 -2.40
CA PRO A 151 -2.29 -10.53 -2.41
C PRO A 151 -2.00 -11.60 -3.45
N ALA A 152 -1.64 -11.23 -4.69
CA ALA A 152 -1.31 -12.20 -5.73
C ALA A 152 -0.16 -13.12 -5.31
N THR A 153 0.95 -12.56 -4.82
CA THR A 153 2.10 -13.34 -4.31
C THR A 153 1.76 -14.14 -3.05
N ALA A 154 0.86 -13.65 -2.20
CA ALA A 154 0.39 -14.42 -1.04
C ALA A 154 -0.43 -15.64 -1.47
N THR A 155 -1.32 -15.50 -2.45
CA THR A 155 -2.20 -16.60 -2.90
C THR A 155 -1.47 -17.76 -3.55
N VAL A 156 -0.34 -17.51 -4.23
CA VAL A 156 0.55 -18.59 -4.71
C VAL A 156 0.99 -19.48 -3.55
N ARG A 157 1.35 -18.89 -2.40
CA ARG A 157 1.77 -19.64 -1.20
C ARG A 157 0.61 -20.26 -0.44
N LEU A 158 -0.58 -19.64 -0.48
CA LEU A 158 -1.75 -20.08 0.28
C LEU A 158 -2.54 -21.20 -0.41
N LEU A 159 -2.63 -21.16 -1.74
CA LEU A 159 -3.48 -22.06 -2.54
C LEU A 159 -2.66 -22.99 -3.46
N SER A 160 -1.34 -22.85 -3.48
CA SER A 160 -0.49 -23.42 -4.54
C SER A 160 -0.98 -23.02 -5.95
N LEU A 161 -1.54 -21.81 -6.06
CA LEU A 161 -1.99 -21.25 -7.33
C LEU A 161 -0.80 -21.13 -8.28
N ASP A 162 -1.02 -21.42 -9.57
CA ASP A 162 0.01 -21.26 -10.59
C ASP A 162 0.54 -19.80 -10.60
N PRO A 163 1.85 -19.58 -10.42
CA PRO A 163 2.45 -18.25 -10.51
C PRO A 163 2.15 -17.52 -11.83
N PHE A 164 1.96 -18.24 -12.94
CA PHE A 164 1.57 -17.67 -14.23
C PHE A 164 0.14 -17.10 -14.19
N ASP A 165 -0.78 -17.80 -13.52
CA ASP A 165 -2.15 -17.31 -13.33
C ASP A 165 -2.19 -16.06 -12.46
N ALA A 166 -1.45 -16.06 -11.34
CA ALA A 166 -1.34 -14.91 -10.46
C ALA A 166 -0.75 -13.68 -11.19
N THR A 167 0.29 -13.89 -12.00
CA THR A 167 0.89 -12.84 -12.83
C THR A 167 -0.07 -12.37 -13.92
N GLY A 168 -0.82 -13.29 -14.53
CA GLY A 168 -1.85 -12.98 -15.51
C GLY A 168 -2.98 -12.11 -14.94
N VAL A 169 -3.35 -12.28 -13.67
CA VAL A 169 -4.29 -11.38 -12.97
C VAL A 169 -3.73 -9.97 -12.90
N LEU A 170 -2.46 -9.80 -12.50
CA LEU A 170 -1.82 -8.49 -12.40
C LEU A 170 -1.76 -7.80 -13.77
N ALA A 171 -1.38 -8.53 -14.82
CA ALA A 171 -1.35 -7.99 -16.18
C ALA A 171 -2.72 -7.49 -16.65
N ARG A 172 -3.80 -8.24 -16.35
CA ARG A 172 -5.17 -7.82 -16.69
C ARG A 172 -5.66 -6.61 -15.89
N LEU A 173 -5.17 -6.41 -14.66
CA LEU A 173 -5.54 -5.26 -13.82
C LEU A 173 -4.75 -3.99 -14.16
N ALA A 174 -3.67 -4.05 -14.95
CA ALA A 174 -2.83 -2.89 -15.23
C ALA A 174 -3.60 -1.65 -15.75
N PRO A 175 -4.54 -1.76 -16.71
CA PRO A 175 -5.32 -0.60 -17.15
C PRO A 175 -6.22 0.01 -16.07
N GLU A 176 -6.58 -0.75 -15.03
CA GLU A 176 -7.32 -0.23 -13.88
C GLU A 176 -6.42 0.41 -12.84
N VAL A 177 -5.21 -0.12 -12.67
CA VAL A 177 -4.17 0.54 -11.87
C VAL A 177 -3.91 1.94 -12.43
N ASP A 178 -3.75 2.07 -13.74
CA ASP A 178 -3.57 3.38 -14.41
C ASP A 178 -4.69 4.37 -14.05
N ARG A 179 -5.95 3.95 -14.17
CA ARG A 179 -7.11 4.80 -13.85
C ARG A 179 -7.17 5.20 -12.37
N VAL A 180 -6.79 4.28 -11.46
CA VAL A 180 -6.75 4.59 -10.03
C VAL A 180 -5.62 5.56 -9.71
N VAL A 181 -4.46 5.39 -10.33
CA VAL A 181 -3.32 6.31 -10.21
C VAL A 181 -3.70 7.70 -10.70
N ASP A 182 -4.33 7.82 -11.86
CA ASP A 182 -4.78 9.11 -12.39
C ASP A 182 -5.68 9.84 -11.37
N ARG A 183 -6.72 9.15 -10.88
CA ARG A 183 -7.64 9.72 -9.88
C ARG A 183 -6.94 10.09 -8.58
N ALA A 184 -6.03 9.23 -8.11
CA ALA A 184 -5.26 9.44 -6.89
C ALA A 184 -4.37 10.69 -7.00
N VAL A 185 -3.68 10.88 -8.12
CA VAL A 185 -2.84 12.06 -8.37
C VAL A 185 -3.67 13.33 -8.50
N GLN A 186 -4.83 13.27 -9.15
CA GLN A 186 -5.73 14.43 -9.20
C GLN A 186 -6.25 14.81 -7.82
N ALA A 187 -6.66 13.83 -7.00
CA ALA A 187 -7.06 14.08 -5.61
C ALA A 187 -5.92 14.66 -4.78
N ALA A 188 -4.70 14.11 -4.91
CA ALA A 188 -3.52 14.59 -4.21
C ALA A 188 -3.17 16.06 -4.53
N ARG A 189 -3.36 16.48 -5.79
CA ARG A 189 -3.14 17.88 -6.19
C ARG A 189 -4.14 18.84 -5.54
N ARG A 190 -5.40 18.44 -5.40
CA ARG A 190 -6.44 19.26 -4.75
C ARG A 190 -6.19 19.48 -3.27
N VAL A 191 -5.39 18.64 -2.61
CA VAL A 191 -5.07 18.79 -1.18
C VAL A 191 -4.44 20.15 -0.84
N VAL A 192 -3.74 20.77 -1.80
CA VAL A 192 -3.14 22.10 -1.60
C VAL A 192 -4.19 23.16 -1.28
N ASP A 193 -5.34 23.12 -1.96
CA ASP A 193 -6.39 24.15 -1.86
C ASP A 193 -7.56 23.69 -0.98
N GLU A 194 -7.87 22.38 -0.99
CA GLU A 194 -9.06 21.80 -0.36
C GLU A 194 -8.73 21.02 0.94
N GLY A 195 -7.45 20.84 1.26
CA GLY A 195 -7.00 20.04 2.39
C GLY A 195 -7.15 18.53 2.20
N VAL A 196 -6.86 17.75 3.25
CA VAL A 196 -6.82 16.28 3.19
C VAL A 196 -8.19 15.63 2.94
N ASP A 197 -9.28 16.36 3.03
CA ASP A 197 -10.62 15.86 2.73
C ASP A 197 -10.84 15.65 1.23
N ALA A 198 -10.02 16.26 0.37
CA ALA A 198 -10.02 16.01 -1.07
C ALA A 198 -9.52 14.59 -1.44
N LEU A 199 -8.81 13.92 -0.53
CA LEU A 199 -8.31 12.55 -0.72
C LEU A 199 -9.45 11.53 -0.61
N PRO A 200 -9.45 10.47 -1.43
CA PRO A 200 -10.48 9.44 -1.39
C PRO A 200 -10.55 8.78 0.01
N ALA A 201 -11.75 8.36 0.39
CA ALA A 201 -12.02 7.66 1.65
C ALA A 201 -12.73 6.32 1.42
N GLY A 202 -12.46 5.68 0.27
CA GLY A 202 -13.05 4.39 -0.08
C GLY A 202 -12.72 3.34 0.97
N SER A 203 -13.75 2.75 1.60
CA SER A 203 -13.59 1.73 2.62
C SER A 203 -13.76 0.33 2.04
N ALA A 204 -13.10 -0.65 2.67
CA ALA A 204 -13.20 -2.05 2.31
C ALA A 204 -13.66 -2.87 3.52
N PRO A 205 -14.95 -2.85 3.89
CA PRO A 205 -15.43 -3.44 5.14
C PRO A 205 -14.99 -4.89 5.37
N LEU A 206 -14.93 -5.71 4.31
CA LEU A 206 -14.45 -7.09 4.40
C LEU A 206 -12.95 -7.21 4.69
N LEU A 207 -12.13 -6.26 4.23
CA LEU A 207 -10.71 -6.20 4.59
C LEU A 207 -10.54 -5.76 6.04
N GLU A 208 -11.31 -4.76 6.48
CA GLU A 208 -11.29 -4.28 7.86
C GLU A 208 -11.67 -5.39 8.85
N ILE A 209 -12.81 -6.05 8.61
CA ILE A 209 -13.30 -7.16 9.45
C ILE A 209 -12.34 -8.35 9.36
N GLY A 210 -11.87 -8.69 8.14
CA GLY A 210 -10.96 -9.79 7.90
C GLY A 210 -9.63 -9.61 8.65
N ALA A 211 -9.11 -8.39 8.75
CA ALA A 211 -7.89 -8.09 9.47
C ALA A 211 -8.03 -8.26 10.99
N GLU A 212 -9.16 -7.83 11.57
CA GLU A 212 -9.42 -8.07 13.01
C GLU A 212 -9.55 -9.56 13.32
N VAL A 213 -10.28 -10.29 12.47
CA VAL A 213 -10.42 -11.75 12.62
C VAL A 213 -9.06 -12.45 12.48
N HIS A 214 -8.26 -12.09 11.47
CA HIS A 214 -6.92 -12.65 11.26
C HIS A 214 -5.95 -12.33 12.41
N ALA A 215 -6.06 -11.13 12.99
CA ALA A 215 -5.24 -10.73 14.13
C ALA A 215 -5.46 -11.62 15.37
N ALA A 216 -6.66 -12.21 15.50
CA ALA A 216 -7.01 -13.12 16.58
C ALA A 216 -6.64 -14.59 16.33
N TRP A 217 -6.11 -14.94 15.14
CA TRP A 217 -5.79 -16.34 14.84
C TRP A 217 -4.57 -16.85 15.62
N PRO A 218 -4.65 -18.08 16.18
CA PRO A 218 -3.54 -18.66 16.92
C PRO A 218 -2.37 -19.07 15.99
N VAL A 219 -2.67 -19.41 14.73
CA VAL A 219 -1.69 -19.79 13.72
C VAL A 219 -2.03 -19.06 12.43
N ARG A 220 -1.02 -18.39 11.85
CA ARG A 220 -1.10 -17.63 10.60
C ARG A 220 0.22 -17.71 9.86
N LEU A 221 0.16 -17.76 8.54
CA LEU A 221 1.34 -17.77 7.66
C LEU A 221 1.86 -16.35 7.43
N PHE A 222 0.98 -15.35 7.45
CA PHE A 222 1.32 -13.95 7.25
C PHE A 222 1.14 -13.12 8.52
N ALA A 223 1.89 -12.02 8.61
CA ALA A 223 1.83 -11.08 9.72
C ALA A 223 0.53 -10.24 9.74
N SER A 224 -0.13 -10.10 8.58
CA SER A 224 -1.48 -9.53 8.40
C SER A 224 -2.06 -9.89 7.03
#